data_AF-A0A4Z2EWZ8-F1
#
_entry.id   AF-A0A4Z2EWZ8-F1
#
_cell.length_a   1.000
_cell.length_b   1.000
_cell.length_c   1.000
_cell.angle_alpha   90.00
_cell.angle_beta   90.00
_cell.angle_gamma   90.00
#
_symmetry.space_group_name_H-M   'P 1'
#
loop_
_entity.id
_entity.type
_entity.pdbx_description
1 polymer ?
#
loop_
_entity_poly.entity_id
_entity_poly.type
_entity_poly.pdbx_seq_one_letter_code
_entity_poly.pdbx_strand_id
1 'polypeptide(L)'
;MIRICDSVTHSPWKVYLSEVDPVLTEVSVGGLTPARTYQFRLCAVNQVGRGQYSAETQRTRCDRRHHHHHLHEEEEDEEEEEEEEEEEEEEEEEEEEEEKRQIMYQCLEFEASSEV
;
A
#
# COMPACT_ATOMS: atom_id res chain seq x y z
N MET A 1 28.77 -9.40 16.53
CA MET A 1 27.35 -9.82 16.62
C MET A 1 26.49 -8.68 17.11
N ILE A 2 25.34 -8.45 16.47
CA ILE A 2 24.33 -7.44 16.84
C ILE A 2 23.10 -8.14 17.42
N ARG A 3 22.59 -7.63 18.54
CA ARG A 3 21.32 -8.07 19.15
C ARG A 3 20.36 -6.90 19.27
N ILE A 4 19.08 -7.23 19.18
CA ILE A 4 17.95 -6.29 19.26
C ILE A 4 16.95 -6.77 20.32
N CYS A 5 16.32 -5.84 21.01
CA CYS A 5 15.25 -6.09 21.95
C CYS A 5 14.14 -5.02 21.77
N ASP A 6 12.89 -5.43 21.90
CA ASP A 6 11.76 -4.53 22.14
C ASP A 6 11.86 -3.94 23.55
N SER A 7 12.16 -2.64 23.60
CA SER A 7 12.43 -1.91 24.83
C SER A 7 11.19 -1.66 25.71
N VAL A 8 10.00 -1.78 25.14
CA VAL A 8 8.73 -1.54 25.86
C VAL A 8 8.29 -2.81 26.56
N THR A 9 8.39 -3.95 25.87
CA THR A 9 7.97 -5.25 26.40
C THR A 9 9.07 -5.95 27.20
N HIS A 10 10.27 -5.37 27.29
CA HIS A 10 11.45 -5.98 27.90
C HIS A 10 11.72 -7.40 27.34
N SER A 11 11.49 -7.57 26.03
CA SER A 11 11.67 -8.86 25.36
C SER A 11 13.11 -9.39 25.53
N PRO A 12 13.33 -10.71 25.46
CA PRO A 12 14.68 -11.24 25.46
C PRO A 12 15.47 -10.74 24.24
N TRP A 13 16.77 -10.47 24.44
CA TRP A 13 17.67 -10.04 23.36
C TRP A 13 17.74 -11.08 22.24
N LYS A 14 17.20 -10.75 21.08
CA LYS A 14 17.28 -11.59 19.88
C LYS A 14 18.56 -11.29 19.10
N VAL A 15 19.18 -12.32 18.53
CA VAL A 15 20.29 -12.15 17.59
C VAL A 15 19.71 -11.63 16.27
N TYR A 16 20.13 -10.44 15.85
CA TYR A 16 19.78 -9.90 14.54
C TYR A 16 20.83 -10.31 13.51
N LEU A 17 22.11 -10.03 13.80
CA LEU A 17 23.24 -10.47 12.98
C LEU A 17 24.28 -11.17 13.85
N SER A 18 24.32 -12.50 13.73
CA SER A 18 25.53 -13.30 13.52
C SER A 18 26.89 -12.66 13.75
N GLU A 19 27.43 -12.32 12.59
CA GLU A 19 28.76 -11.84 12.33
C GLU A 19 28.58 -10.62 11.43
N VAL A 20 29.46 -9.64 11.61
CA VAL A 20 29.46 -8.40 10.84
C VAL A 20 30.88 -8.26 10.34
N ASP A 21 31.03 -7.88 9.08
CA ASP A 21 32.35 -7.63 8.48
C ASP A 21 33.08 -6.57 9.33
N PRO A 22 34.33 -6.83 9.76
CA PRO A 22 35.08 -5.91 10.60
C PRO A 22 35.38 -4.54 9.96
N VAL A 23 35.28 -4.42 8.63
CA VAL A 23 35.48 -3.17 7.89
C VAL A 23 34.21 -2.32 7.89
N LEU A 24 33.03 -2.91 8.12
CA LEU A 24 31.77 -2.18 8.17
C LEU A 24 31.66 -1.37 9.45
N THR A 25 31.33 -0.09 9.28
CA THR A 25 31.00 0.84 10.38
C THR A 25 29.50 1.14 10.46
N GLU A 26 28.72 0.65 9.50
CA GLU A 26 27.28 0.85 9.38
C GLU A 26 26.56 -0.46 9.02
N VAL A 27 25.36 -0.64 9.57
CA VAL A 27 24.48 -1.78 9.29
C VAL A 27 23.03 -1.33 9.27
N SER A 28 22.30 -1.68 8.21
CA SER A 28 20.86 -1.45 8.10
C SER A 28 20.07 -2.59 8.75
N VAL A 29 19.11 -2.23 9.61
CA VAL A 29 18.21 -3.17 10.29
C VAL A 29 16.82 -3.09 9.66
N GLY A 30 16.36 -4.18 9.03
CA GLY A 30 15.05 -4.27 8.36
C GLY A 30 14.06 -5.18 9.09
N GLY A 31 12.82 -5.21 8.59
CA GLY A 31 11.77 -6.13 9.08
C GLY A 31 11.29 -5.86 10.50
N LEU A 32 11.52 -4.66 11.03
CA LEU A 32 11.03 -4.26 12.36
C LEU A 32 9.53 -3.98 12.31
N THR A 33 8.81 -4.40 13.35
CA THR A 33 7.37 -4.16 13.46
C THR A 33 7.11 -2.67 13.64
N PRO A 34 6.35 -2.01 12.75
CA PRO A 34 6.08 -0.57 12.83
C PRO A 34 5.55 -0.09 14.19
N ALA A 35 5.82 1.18 14.52
CA ALA A 35 5.43 1.82 15.78
C ALA A 35 5.97 1.18 17.08
N ARG A 36 6.94 0.27 16.98
CA ARG A 36 7.64 -0.29 18.15
C ARG A 36 8.93 0.46 18.45
N THR A 37 9.40 0.31 19.69
CA THR A 37 10.63 0.94 20.16
C THR A 37 11.67 -0.12 20.48
N TYR A 38 12.81 -0.04 19.82
CA TYR A 38 13.88 -1.04 19.93
C TYR A 38 15.14 -0.45 20.56
N GLN A 39 15.92 -1.32 21.19
CA GLN A 39 17.30 -1.05 21.59
C GLN A 39 18.23 -2.08 20.98
N PHE A 40 19.47 -1.67 20.78
CA PHE A 40 20.51 -2.47 20.18
C PHE A 40 21.71 -2.57 21.12
N ARG A 41 22.43 -3.68 21.01
CA ARG A 41 23.76 -3.83 21.61
C ARG A 41 24.61 -4.75 20.74
N LEU A 42 25.91 -4.55 20.76
CA LEU A 42 26.84 -5.37 19.97
C LEU A 42 27.95 -5.95 20.85
N CYS A 43 28.50 -7.07 20.43
CA CYS A 43 29.72 -7.61 21.01
C CYS A 43 30.69 -8.01 19.90
N ALA A 44 31.98 -7.84 20.16
CA ALA A 44 33.03 -8.41 19.32
C ALA A 44 32.95 -9.93 19.36
N VAL A 45 33.19 -10.58 18.23
CA VAL A 45 33.27 -12.04 18.11
C VAL A 45 34.55 -12.36 17.36
N ASN A 46 35.32 -13.30 17.87
CA ASN A 46 36.51 -13.85 17.23
C ASN A 46 36.42 -15.38 17.22
N GLN A 47 37.44 -16.05 16.68
CA GLN A 47 37.50 -17.52 16.60
C GLN A 47 37.45 -18.20 17.97
N VAL A 48 37.86 -17.51 19.04
CA VAL A 48 37.87 -18.04 20.41
C VAL A 48 36.50 -17.89 21.08
N GLY A 49 35.73 -16.86 20.70
CA GLY A 49 34.39 -16.65 21.21
C GLY A 49 33.94 -15.20 21.18
N ARG A 50 33.09 -14.85 22.14
CA ARG A 50 32.38 -13.57 22.18
C ARG A 50 32.89 -12.71 23.31
N GLY A 51 33.18 -11.45 23.02
CA GLY A 51 33.50 -10.44 24.02
C GLY A 51 32.27 -9.98 24.80
N GLN A 52 32.49 -9.01 25.70
CA GLN A 52 31.42 -8.32 26.41
C GLN A 52 30.54 -7.52 25.43
N TYR A 53 29.27 -7.36 25.79
CA TYR A 53 28.39 -6.46 25.04
C TYR A 53 28.70 -5.01 25.36
N SER A 54 28.51 -4.15 24.38
CA SER A 54 28.45 -2.70 24.53
C SER A 54 27.33 -2.28 25.48
N ALA A 55 27.36 -1.02 25.88
CA ALA A 55 26.16 -0.35 26.37
C ALA A 55 25.04 -0.43 25.32
N GLU A 56 23.81 -0.38 25.80
CA GLU A 56 22.62 -0.34 24.96
C GLU A 56 22.53 1.00 24.25
N THR A 57 22.03 0.99 23.02
CA THR A 57 21.72 2.24 22.32
C THR A 57 20.57 2.98 22.99
N GLN A 58 20.42 4.26 22.61
CA GLN A 58 19.18 4.98 22.87
C GLN A 58 17.99 4.23 22.25
N ARG A 59 16.82 4.45 22.83
CA ARG A 59 15.55 3.87 22.36
C ARG A 59 15.18 4.49 21.03
N THR A 60 15.11 3.67 19.98
CA THR A 60 14.76 4.11 18.63
C THR A 60 13.36 3.60 18.29
N ARG A 61 12.45 4.51 17.98
CA ARG A 61 11.10 4.18 17.51
C ARG A 61 11.17 3.91 16.01
N CYS A 62 10.71 2.76 15.55
CA CYS A 62 10.59 2.51 14.12
C CYS A 62 9.37 3.25 13.59
N ASP A 63 9.57 3.96 12.49
CA ASP A 63 8.48 4.70 11.87
C ASP A 63 7.38 3.76 11.38
N ARG A 64 6.13 4.22 11.43
CA ARG A 64 5.11 3.67 10.54
C ARG A 64 5.46 4.25 9.19
N ARG A 65 6.13 3.49 8.32
CA ARG A 65 6.18 3.90 6.92
C ARG A 65 4.74 4.18 6.50
N HIS A 66 4.44 5.44 6.23
CA HIS A 66 3.17 5.84 5.66
C HIS A 66 3.12 5.17 4.29
N HIS A 67 2.42 4.03 4.19
CA HIS A 67 1.98 3.48 2.92
C HIS A 67 0.88 4.41 2.41
N HIS A 68 1.23 5.59 1.89
CA HIS A 68 0.25 6.55 1.38
C HIS A 68 0.61 6.96 -0.06
N HIS A 69 1.21 6.06 -0.82
CA HIS A 69 1.52 6.30 -2.23
C HIS A 69 1.12 5.13 -3.13
N HIS A 70 0.20 4.28 -2.66
CA HIS A 70 -0.33 3.15 -3.44
C HIS A 70 -1.86 3.12 -3.45
N LEU A 71 -2.53 3.68 -2.43
CA LEU A 71 -3.99 3.79 -2.40
C LEU A 71 -4.54 4.93 -3.26
N HIS A 72 -3.71 5.86 -3.74
CA HIS A 72 -4.21 6.97 -4.57
C HIS A 72 -4.35 6.56 -6.04
N GLU A 73 -3.58 5.57 -6.50
CA GLU A 73 -3.68 5.02 -7.86
C GLU A 73 -4.90 4.09 -7.95
N GLU A 74 -5.13 3.23 -6.93
CA GLU A 74 -6.30 2.33 -6.91
C GLU A 74 -7.65 3.07 -6.85
N GLU A 75 -7.74 4.18 -6.11
CA GLU A 75 -8.99 4.97 -6.03
C GLU A 75 -9.17 5.87 -7.28
N GLU A 76 -8.09 6.31 -7.93
CA GLU A 76 -8.16 7.01 -9.23
C GLU A 76 -8.62 6.05 -10.35
N ASP A 77 -8.14 4.80 -10.35
CA ASP A 77 -8.58 3.76 -11.29
C ASP A 77 -10.08 3.40 -11.09
N GLU A 78 -10.57 3.35 -9.84
CA GLU A 78 -11.99 3.10 -9.53
C GLU A 78 -12.89 4.28 -9.95
N GLU A 79 -12.46 5.54 -9.75
CA GLU A 79 -13.21 6.73 -10.20
C GLU A 79 -13.29 6.81 -11.74
N GLU A 80 -12.22 6.46 -12.46
CA GLU A 80 -12.23 6.39 -13.94
C GLU A 80 -13.18 5.30 -14.46
N GLU A 81 -13.23 4.11 -13.83
CA GLU A 81 -14.18 3.04 -14.19
C GLU A 81 -15.64 3.44 -13.97
N GLU A 82 -15.95 4.16 -12.88
CA GLU A 82 -17.32 4.67 -12.62
C GLU A 82 -17.76 5.73 -13.65
N GLU A 83 -16.85 6.63 -14.07
CA GLU A 83 -17.15 7.63 -15.12
C GLU A 83 -17.40 6.97 -16.49
N GLU A 84 -16.64 5.92 -16.86
CA GLU A 84 -16.87 5.17 -18.10
C GLU A 84 -18.23 4.43 -18.09
N GLU A 85 -18.63 3.83 -16.97
CA GLU A 85 -19.95 3.19 -16.84
C GLU A 85 -21.10 4.20 -16.95
N GLU A 86 -20.98 5.40 -16.35
CA GLU A 86 -21.99 6.46 -16.47
C GLU A 86 -22.11 6.97 -17.92
N GLU A 87 -20.99 7.15 -18.65
CA GLU A 87 -21.02 7.54 -20.06
C GLU A 87 -21.68 6.47 -20.95
N GLU A 88 -21.41 5.18 -20.73
CA GLU A 88 -22.07 4.08 -21.46
C GLU A 88 -23.59 4.04 -21.20
N GLU A 89 -24.04 4.25 -19.95
CA GLU A 89 -25.47 4.31 -19.63
C GLU A 89 -26.16 5.51 -20.30
N GLU A 90 -25.53 6.69 -20.34
CA GLU A 90 -26.07 7.87 -21.04
C GLU A 90 -26.18 7.63 -22.56
N GLU A 91 -25.19 7.00 -23.19
CA GLU A 91 -25.24 6.63 -24.61
C GLU A 91 -26.39 5.65 -24.91
N GLU A 92 -26.59 4.63 -24.08
CA GLU A 92 -27.71 3.68 -24.23
C GLU A 92 -29.09 4.37 -24.10
N GLU A 93 -29.24 5.31 -23.15
CA GLU A 93 -30.49 6.08 -23.00
C GLU A 93 -30.76 6.98 -24.22
N GLU A 94 -29.73 7.62 -24.79
CA GLU A 94 -29.87 8.42 -26.00
C GLU A 94 -30.29 7.58 -27.21
N GLU A 95 -29.70 6.38 -27.39
CA GLU A 95 -30.11 5.44 -28.45
C GLU A 95 -31.58 5.01 -28.30
N GLU A 96 -32.03 4.71 -27.08
CA GLU A 96 -33.43 4.32 -26.81
C GLU A 96 -34.40 5.51 -27.06
N GLU A 97 -34.00 6.73 -26.70
CA GLU A 97 -34.75 7.96 -27.03
C GLU A 97 -34.87 8.17 -28.55
N GLU A 98 -33.79 7.94 -29.31
CA GLU A 98 -33.80 8.06 -30.76
C GLU A 98 -34.71 7.01 -31.40
N GLU A 99 -34.67 5.76 -30.94
CA GLU A 99 -35.56 4.70 -31.41
C GLU A 99 -37.03 5.04 -31.11
N LYS A 100 -37.33 5.50 -29.88
CA LYS A 100 -38.67 5.97 -29.50
C LYS A 100 -39.15 7.13 -30.37
N ARG A 101 -38.28 8.10 -30.70
CA ARG A 101 -38.60 9.21 -31.61
C ARG A 101 -38.87 8.72 -33.02
N GLN A 102 -38.07 7.79 -33.52
CA GLN A 102 -38.24 7.23 -34.86
C GLN A 102 -39.56 6.46 -34.99
N ILE A 103 -39.91 5.65 -33.98
CA ILE A 103 -41.20 4.94 -33.91
C ILE A 103 -42.35 5.94 -33.86
N MET A 104 -42.25 6.98 -33.02
CA MET A 104 -43.28 8.01 -32.90
C MET A 104 -43.53 8.73 -34.23
N TYR A 105 -42.47 9.12 -34.95
CA TYR A 105 -42.57 9.74 -36.26
C TYR A 105 -43.21 8.80 -37.29
N GLN A 106 -42.84 7.52 -37.29
CA GLN A 106 -43.42 6.51 -38.18
C GLN A 106 -44.92 6.26 -37.90
N CYS A 107 -45.34 6.29 -36.63
CA CYS A 107 -46.76 6.20 -36.25
C CYS A 107 -47.56 7.40 -36.77
N LEU A 108 -47.03 8.62 -36.64
CA LEU A 108 -47.69 9.84 -37.13
C LEU A 108 -47.85 9.83 -38.66
N GLU A 109 -46.84 9.37 -39.40
CA GLU A 109 -46.93 9.22 -40.87
C GLU A 109 -47.98 8.16 -41.29
N PHE A 110 -48.10 7.07 -40.53
CA PHE A 110 -49.10 6.04 -40.77
C PHE A 110 -50.53 6.56 -40.54
N GLU A 111 -50.75 7.31 -39.45
CA GLU A 111 -52.03 7.94 -39.14
C GLU A 111 -52.43 8.95 -40.22
N ALA A 112 -51.51 9.84 -40.63
CA ALA A 112 -51.75 10.83 -41.68
C ALA A 112 -52.05 10.20 -43.06
N SER A 113 -51.48 9.03 -43.35
CA SER A 113 -51.75 8.28 -44.58
C SER A 113 -53.06 7.51 -44.56
N SER A 114 -53.67 7.30 -43.38
CA SER A 114 -54.96 6.62 -43.23
C SER A 114 -56.17 7.55 -43.39
N GLU A 115 -55.95 8.87 -43.43
CA GLU A 115 -56.98 9.91 -43.55
C GLU A 115 -57.23 10.39 -45.01
N VAL A 116 -56.69 9.69 -46.02
CA VAL A 116 -56.89 9.97 -47.47
C VAL A 116 -57.64 8.87 -48.20
#